data_AF-A0A2I0Q6W8-F1
#
_entry.id   AF-A0A2I0Q6W8-F1
#
_cell.length_a   1.000
_cell.length_b   1.000
_cell.length_c   1.000
_cell.angle_alpha   90.00
_cell.angle_beta   90.00
_cell.angle_gamma   90.00
#
_symmetry.space_group_name_H-M   'P 1'
#
loop_
_entity.id
_entity.type
_entity.pdbx_description
1 polymer ?
#
loop_
_entity_poly.entity_id
_entity_poly.type
_entity_poly.pdbx_seq_one_letter_code
_entity_poly.pdbx_strand_id
1 'polypeptide(L)'
;MEPASIQTAKEGDKKMRTLKNWKNCERLGKIKGRLKKILIFVIFLNFCNLSNCLYSETPNSSSIIDIPTAEVVEYSNYDLSFRLHGAGGVLSKMTFGVFKPINIGISWDVDKLIGTGNQKIDTRPPAILFKARVFGGGLKLPAISFGYDGQGYGTYDSDTDKYQYR
;
A
#
# COMPACT_ATOMS: atom_id res chain seq x y z
N MET A 1 -31.83 -25.15 76.08
CA MET A 1 -30.37 -25.25 76.21
C MET A 1 -29.87 -26.16 75.10
N GLU A 2 -29.22 -25.61 74.08
CA GLU A 2 -28.70 -26.37 72.93
C GLU A 2 -27.47 -27.19 73.38
N PRO A 3 -27.36 -28.49 73.05
CA PRO A 3 -26.31 -29.35 73.58
C PRO A 3 -24.92 -28.96 73.03
N ALA A 4 -23.90 -29.02 73.90
CA ALA A 4 -22.53 -28.57 73.62
C ALA A 4 -21.87 -29.23 72.38
N SER A 5 -22.33 -30.41 71.96
CA SER A 5 -21.84 -31.11 70.75
C SER A 5 -22.23 -30.44 69.43
N ILE A 6 -23.32 -29.68 69.40
CA ILE A 6 -23.77 -28.97 68.19
C ILE A 6 -23.00 -27.66 68.02
N GLN A 7 -22.57 -27.03 69.11
CA GLN A 7 -21.78 -25.80 69.08
C GLN A 7 -20.37 -26.04 68.53
N THR A 8 -19.72 -27.14 68.90
CA THR A 8 -18.39 -27.51 68.39
C THR A 8 -18.41 -27.87 66.89
N ALA A 9 -19.51 -28.49 66.41
CA ALA A 9 -19.71 -28.77 64.99
C ALA A 9 -19.88 -27.49 64.15
N LYS A 10 -20.65 -26.50 64.66
CA LYS A 10 -20.84 -25.19 64.00
C LYS A 10 -19.54 -24.39 63.93
N GLU A 11 -18.71 -24.43 64.97
CA GLU A 11 -17.40 -23.76 65.02
C GLU A 11 -16.42 -24.35 63.98
N GLY A 12 -16.38 -25.68 63.87
CA GLY A 12 -15.55 -26.40 62.89
C GLY A 12 -15.91 -26.08 61.45
N ASP A 13 -17.21 -26.04 61.13
CA ASP A 13 -17.69 -25.68 59.79
C ASP A 13 -17.39 -24.22 59.45
N LYS A 14 -17.51 -23.30 60.41
CA LYS A 14 -17.12 -21.89 60.22
C LYS A 14 -15.63 -21.76 59.90
N LYS A 15 -14.76 -22.49 60.61
CA LYS A 15 -13.31 -22.51 60.36
C LYS A 15 -12.96 -23.15 59.01
N MET A 16 -13.69 -24.19 58.60
CA MET A 16 -13.53 -24.82 57.29
C MET A 16 -13.93 -23.87 56.15
N ARG A 17 -15.02 -23.10 56.31
CA ARG A 17 -15.43 -22.07 55.34
C ARG A 17 -14.42 -20.94 55.22
N THR A 18 -13.87 -20.45 56.33
CA THR A 18 -12.85 -19.37 56.28
C THR A 18 -11.56 -19.85 55.64
N LEU A 19 -11.11 -21.07 55.92
CA LEU A 19 -9.94 -21.67 55.27
C LEU A 19 -10.15 -21.87 53.76
N LYS A 20 -11.37 -22.26 53.34
CA LYS A 20 -11.72 -22.41 51.93
C LYS A 20 -11.74 -21.06 51.20
N ASN A 21 -12.30 -20.02 51.83
CA ASN A 21 -12.31 -18.66 51.29
C ASN A 21 -10.90 -18.08 51.20
N TRP A 22 -10.06 -18.31 52.21
CA TRP A 22 -8.66 -17.87 52.22
C TRP A 22 -7.84 -18.53 51.09
N LYS A 23 -7.94 -19.85 50.91
CA LYS A 23 -7.30 -20.58 49.81
C LYS A 23 -7.78 -20.11 48.43
N ASN A 24 -9.05 -19.74 48.28
CA ASN A 24 -9.57 -19.18 47.03
C ASN A 24 -8.99 -17.79 46.73
N CYS A 25 -8.84 -16.91 47.73
CA CYS A 25 -8.22 -15.60 47.55
C CYS A 25 -6.76 -15.69 47.10
N GLU A 26 -5.96 -16.59 47.68
CA GLU A 26 -4.57 -16.82 47.24
C GLU A 26 -4.49 -17.34 45.80
N ARG A 27 -5.38 -18.28 45.44
CA ARG A 27 -5.42 -18.87 44.10
C ARG A 27 -5.83 -17.82 43.05
N LEU A 28 -6.78 -16.93 43.38
CA LEU A 28 -7.21 -15.85 42.50
C LEU A 28 -6.11 -14.80 42.27
N GLY A 29 -5.31 -14.46 43.28
CA GLY A 29 -4.16 -13.56 43.13
C GLY A 29 -3.10 -14.12 42.16
N LYS A 30 -2.83 -15.43 42.26
CA LYS A 30 -1.86 -16.14 41.40
C LYS A 30 -2.32 -16.20 39.93
N ILE A 31 -3.62 -16.35 39.69
CA ILE A 31 -4.22 -16.37 38.34
C ILE A 31 -4.18 -14.98 37.70
N LYS A 32 -4.54 -13.92 38.44
CA LYS A 32 -4.47 -12.53 37.95
C LYS A 32 -3.04 -12.13 37.55
N GLY A 33 -2.03 -12.56 38.31
CA GLY A 33 -0.62 -12.33 37.99
C GLY A 33 -0.15 -13.06 36.73
N ARG A 34 -0.60 -14.30 36.50
CA ARG A 34 -0.30 -15.05 35.27
C ARG A 34 -0.98 -14.43 34.05
N LEU A 35 -2.23 -14.01 34.18
CA LEU A 35 -2.99 -13.37 33.10
C LEU A 35 -2.37 -12.03 32.68
N LYS A 36 -1.91 -11.20 33.65
CA LYS A 36 -1.22 -9.94 33.36
C LYS A 36 0.10 -10.16 32.58
N LYS A 37 0.86 -11.21 32.90
CA LYS A 37 2.09 -11.57 32.18
C LYS A 37 1.80 -12.02 30.75
N ILE A 38 0.74 -12.83 30.56
CA ILE A 38 0.32 -13.27 29.22
C ILE A 38 -0.14 -12.06 28.39
N LEU A 39 -0.92 -11.14 28.96
CA LEU A 39 -1.37 -9.94 28.26
C LEU A 39 -0.19 -9.06 27.81
N ILE A 40 0.80 -8.83 28.69
CA ILE A 40 2.02 -8.10 28.35
C ILE A 40 2.80 -8.81 27.24
N PHE A 41 2.91 -10.13 27.30
CA PHE A 41 3.61 -10.93 26.28
C PHE A 41 2.92 -10.88 24.92
N VAL A 42 1.58 -10.91 24.88
CA VAL A 42 0.78 -10.77 23.65
C VAL A 42 0.94 -9.37 23.04
N ILE A 43 0.93 -8.32 23.88
CA ILE A 43 1.17 -6.94 23.42
C ILE A 43 2.59 -6.79 22.86
N PHE A 44 3.59 -7.39 23.52
CA PHE A 44 4.98 -7.39 23.07
C PHE A 44 5.16 -8.13 21.74
N LEU A 45 4.53 -9.30 21.58
CA LEU A 45 4.49 -10.03 20.32
C LEU A 45 3.82 -9.21 19.21
N ASN A 46 2.73 -8.52 19.50
CA ASN A 46 2.06 -7.66 18.53
C ASN A 46 2.94 -6.46 18.11
N PHE A 47 3.68 -5.88 19.05
CA PHE A 47 4.62 -4.78 18.79
C PHE A 47 5.82 -5.22 17.92
N CYS A 48 6.39 -6.40 18.15
CA CYS A 48 7.45 -6.96 17.28
C CYS A 48 6.97 -7.21 15.84
N ASN A 49 5.69 -7.57 15.65
CA ASN A 49 5.14 -7.75 14.31
C ASN A 49 4.86 -6.42 13.59
N LEU A 50 4.71 -5.31 14.32
CA LEU A 50 4.52 -3.98 13.73
C LEU A 50 5.77 -3.47 13.02
N SER A 51 6.97 -3.83 13.50
CA SER A 51 8.25 -3.41 12.91
C SER A 51 8.52 -4.00 11.53
N ASN A 52 7.97 -5.19 11.21
CA ASN A 52 8.19 -5.86 9.93
C ASN A 52 7.28 -5.33 8.80
N CYS A 53 6.17 -4.66 9.14
CA CYS A 53 5.20 -4.16 8.15
C CYS A 53 5.65 -2.83 7.48
N LEU A 54 6.64 -2.14 8.06
CA LEU A 54 7.06 -0.80 7.64
C LEU A 54 8.10 -0.77 6.52
N TYR A 55 8.61 -1.91 6.06
CA TYR A 55 9.51 -2.00 4.91
C TYR A 55 8.71 -2.21 3.62
N SER A 56 7.97 -1.18 3.21
CA SER A 56 7.50 -1.06 1.84
C SER A 56 8.55 -0.27 1.07
N GLU A 57 9.33 -0.93 0.22
CA GLU A 57 10.19 -0.25 -0.74
C GLU A 57 9.26 0.44 -1.75
N THR A 58 9.24 1.78 -1.75
CA THR A 58 8.37 2.50 -2.67
C THR A 58 8.85 2.25 -4.09
N PRO A 59 7.97 1.85 -5.02
CA PRO A 59 8.37 1.57 -6.39
C PRO A 59 8.98 2.84 -7.00
N ASN A 60 10.17 2.71 -7.57
CA ASN A 60 10.85 3.83 -8.20
C ASN A 60 10.03 4.31 -9.41
N SER A 61 9.74 5.62 -9.47
CA SER A 61 8.88 6.18 -10.51
C SER A 61 9.62 6.26 -11.86
N SER A 62 8.95 5.78 -12.91
CA SER A 62 9.53 5.78 -14.28
C SER A 62 9.61 7.18 -14.90
N SER A 63 8.81 8.13 -14.42
CA SER A 63 8.85 9.55 -14.78
C SER A 63 8.49 10.40 -13.57
N ILE A 64 9.01 11.63 -13.53
CA ILE A 64 8.65 12.64 -12.55
C ILE A 64 7.96 13.78 -13.31
N ILE A 65 6.62 13.80 -13.26
CA ILE A 65 5.77 14.74 -14.00
C ILE A 65 6.01 14.61 -15.52
N ASP A 66 6.94 15.38 -16.07
CA ASP A 66 7.31 15.43 -17.49
C ASP A 66 8.76 15.02 -17.73
N ILE A 67 9.56 14.86 -16.67
CA ILE A 67 10.97 14.51 -16.78
C ILE A 67 11.07 12.98 -16.79
N PRO A 68 11.55 12.36 -17.88
CA PRO A 68 11.75 10.93 -17.91
C PRO A 68 12.94 10.54 -17.02
N THR A 69 12.75 9.57 -16.13
CA THR A 69 13.83 9.01 -15.30
C THR A 69 14.52 7.87 -16.06
N ALA A 70 15.76 7.52 -15.70
CA ALA A 70 16.40 6.29 -16.19
C ALA A 70 15.68 5.00 -15.73
N GLU A 71 14.72 5.13 -14.83
CA GLU A 71 14.04 4.04 -14.18
C GLU A 71 12.95 3.40 -15.06
N VAL A 72 12.80 2.08 -14.94
CA VAL A 72 11.73 1.29 -15.55
C VAL A 72 10.91 0.62 -14.45
N VAL A 73 9.59 0.52 -14.67
CA VAL A 73 8.66 -0.31 -13.88
C VAL A 73 9.23 -1.72 -13.71
N GLU A 74 9.16 -2.26 -12.49
CA GLU A 74 9.71 -3.56 -12.19
C GLU A 74 8.93 -4.70 -12.85
N TYR A 75 9.59 -5.85 -13.08
CA TYR A 75 8.97 -7.06 -13.61
C TYR A 75 7.69 -7.42 -12.86
N SER A 76 6.66 -7.83 -13.62
CA SER A 76 5.33 -8.19 -13.10
C SER A 76 4.55 -7.05 -12.45
N ASN A 77 5.03 -5.81 -12.52
CA ASN A 77 4.28 -4.62 -12.13
C ASN A 77 3.72 -3.90 -13.36
N TYR A 78 2.69 -3.09 -13.13
CA TYR A 78 2.11 -2.21 -14.13
C TYR A 78 2.01 -0.80 -13.57
N ASP A 79 2.15 0.19 -14.45
CA ASP A 79 1.93 1.61 -14.16
C ASP A 79 0.73 2.10 -14.96
N LEU A 80 -0.21 2.75 -14.30
CA LEU A 80 -1.38 3.34 -14.91
C LEU A 80 -1.45 4.82 -14.52
N SER A 81 -1.35 5.68 -15.54
CA SER A 81 -1.22 7.12 -15.38
C SER A 81 -2.32 7.84 -16.15
N PHE A 82 -2.99 8.78 -15.49
CA PHE A 82 -4.02 9.64 -16.10
C PHE A 82 -3.61 11.10 -15.98
N ARG A 83 -3.63 11.82 -17.09
CA ARG A 83 -3.28 13.23 -17.16
C ARG A 83 -4.43 14.02 -17.76
N LEU A 84 -4.93 14.98 -16.99
CA LEU A 84 -5.88 15.98 -17.45
C LEU A 84 -5.10 17.13 -18.09
N HIS A 85 -5.52 17.60 -19.27
CA HIS A 85 -4.87 18.72 -19.95
C HIS A 85 -5.88 19.79 -20.41
N GLY A 86 -5.36 21.00 -20.66
CA GLY A 86 -6.17 22.20 -20.90
C GLY A 86 -7.07 22.17 -22.14
N ALA A 87 -6.90 21.20 -23.05
CA ALA A 87 -7.85 21.00 -24.15
C ALA A 87 -9.16 20.32 -23.70
N GLY A 88 -9.33 20.09 -22.40
CA GLY A 88 -10.48 19.40 -21.83
C GLY A 88 -10.42 17.89 -22.01
N GLY A 89 -9.22 17.34 -22.21
CA GLY A 89 -9.01 15.92 -22.48
C GLY A 89 -8.32 15.17 -21.34
N VAL A 90 -8.31 13.84 -21.47
CA VAL A 90 -7.67 12.91 -20.54
C VAL A 90 -6.75 11.98 -21.32
N LEU A 91 -5.44 12.16 -21.10
CA LEU A 91 -4.42 11.27 -21.59
C LEU A 91 -4.24 10.12 -20.59
N SER A 92 -4.47 8.90 -21.05
CA SER A 92 -4.28 7.68 -20.28
C SER A 92 -3.06 6.93 -20.80
N LYS A 93 -2.17 6.50 -19.90
CA LYS A 93 -0.99 5.69 -20.22
C LYS A 93 -0.98 4.44 -19.37
N MET A 94 -0.72 3.30 -19.98
CA MET A 94 -0.59 2.02 -19.31
C MET A 94 0.74 1.38 -19.70
N THR A 95 1.58 1.06 -18.72
CA THR A 95 2.91 0.49 -18.92
C THR A 95 3.05 -0.83 -18.16
N PHE A 96 3.64 -1.83 -18.78
CA PHE A 96 3.89 -3.14 -18.19
C PHE A 96 5.40 -3.42 -18.14
N GLY A 97 5.87 -3.88 -16.97
CA GLY A 97 7.21 -4.44 -16.81
C GLY A 97 7.25 -5.89 -17.27
N VAL A 98 7.43 -6.12 -18.58
CA VAL A 98 7.39 -7.47 -19.17
C VAL A 98 8.69 -8.23 -18.89
N PHE A 99 9.84 -7.56 -19.00
CA PHE A 99 11.16 -8.16 -18.73
C PHE A 99 12.01 -7.18 -17.92
N LYS A 100 12.95 -7.65 -17.09
CA LYS A 100 14.00 -6.75 -16.57
C LYS A 100 15.06 -6.59 -17.67
N PRO A 101 15.34 -5.39 -18.22
CA PRO A 101 14.86 -4.04 -17.89
C PRO A 101 14.09 -3.33 -19.02
N ILE A 102 13.09 -4.01 -19.61
CA ILE A 102 12.29 -3.55 -20.75
C ILE A 102 10.82 -3.40 -20.35
N ASN A 103 10.27 -2.24 -20.68
CA ASN A 103 8.88 -1.88 -20.50
C ASN A 103 8.19 -1.64 -21.84
N ILE A 104 6.96 -2.11 -21.92
CA ILE A 104 6.09 -1.92 -23.06
C ILE A 104 4.78 -1.36 -22.52
N GLY A 105 4.22 -0.40 -23.23
CA GLY A 105 2.98 0.23 -22.84
C GLY A 105 2.18 0.71 -24.04
N ILE A 106 0.98 1.16 -23.73
CA ILE A 106 0.05 1.76 -24.67
C ILE A 106 -0.50 3.04 -24.03
N SER A 107 -0.80 4.01 -24.87
CA SER A 107 -1.33 5.29 -24.45
C SER A 107 -2.45 5.71 -25.38
N TRP A 108 -3.53 6.22 -24.82
CA TRP A 108 -4.68 6.70 -25.56
C TRP A 108 -5.15 8.01 -24.97
N ASP A 109 -5.61 8.91 -25.83
CA ASP A 109 -6.02 10.24 -25.46
C ASP A 109 -7.45 10.50 -25.92
N VAL A 110 -8.22 11.17 -25.07
CA VAL A 110 -9.60 11.52 -25.35
C VAL A 110 -9.78 13.00 -25.05
N ASP A 111 -10.01 13.77 -26.11
CA ASP A 111 -10.21 15.21 -26.08
C ASP A 111 -11.65 15.59 -25.77
N LYS A 112 -11.82 16.78 -25.17
CA LYS A 112 -13.13 17.43 -24.94
C LYS A 112 -14.10 16.62 -24.07
N LEU A 113 -13.59 15.77 -23.19
CA LEU A 113 -14.37 15.10 -22.13
C LEU A 113 -14.81 16.06 -21.02
N ILE A 114 -13.97 17.05 -20.71
CA ILE A 114 -14.14 17.96 -19.58
C ILE A 114 -14.20 19.39 -20.11
N GLY A 115 -15.39 19.99 -20.08
CA GLY A 115 -15.63 21.36 -20.52
C GLY A 115 -17.12 21.67 -20.66
N THR A 116 -17.44 22.95 -20.78
CA THR A 116 -18.83 23.46 -20.92
C THR A 116 -19.34 23.52 -22.36
N GLY A 117 -18.52 23.13 -23.34
CA GLY A 117 -18.90 23.14 -24.75
C GLY A 117 -19.61 21.84 -25.17
N ASN A 118 -20.66 21.96 -25.99
CA ASN A 118 -21.33 20.83 -26.69
C ASN A 118 -20.47 20.23 -27.82
N GLN A 119 -19.15 20.25 -27.68
CA GLN A 119 -18.24 19.77 -28.70
C GLN A 119 -18.26 18.24 -28.71
N LYS A 120 -18.12 17.64 -29.90
CA LYS A 120 -18.02 16.18 -30.01
C LYS A 120 -16.75 15.69 -29.31
N ILE A 121 -16.90 14.63 -28.53
CA ILE A 121 -15.77 13.88 -27.95
C ILE A 121 -14.91 13.38 -29.12
N ASP A 122 -13.61 13.64 -29.04
CA ASP A 122 -12.66 13.26 -30.06
C ASP A 122 -11.65 12.29 -29.43
N THR A 123 -11.48 11.12 -30.03
CA THR A 123 -10.62 10.06 -29.51
C THR A 123 -9.43 9.92 -30.43
N ARG A 124 -8.23 9.99 -29.86
CA ARG A 124 -6.98 9.85 -30.62
C ARG A 124 -6.61 8.38 -30.80
N PRO A 125 -5.92 8.04 -31.91
CA PRO A 125 -5.43 6.69 -32.11
C PRO A 125 -4.48 6.29 -30.97
N PRO A 126 -4.55 5.06 -30.48
CA PRO A 126 -3.64 4.60 -29.43
C PRO A 126 -2.20 4.56 -29.97
N ALA A 127 -1.26 5.04 -29.17
CA ALA A 127 0.16 4.97 -29.47
C ALA A 127 0.87 3.96 -28.56
N ILE A 128 2.04 3.50 -29.01
CA ILE A 128 2.89 2.56 -28.28
C ILE A 128 3.90 3.34 -27.45
N LEU A 129 4.13 2.86 -26.24
CA LEU A 129 5.20 3.30 -25.34
C LEU A 129 6.22 2.16 -25.22
N PHE A 130 7.50 2.48 -25.37
CA PHE A 130 8.60 1.54 -25.17
C PHE A 130 9.69 2.18 -24.34
N LYS A 131 10.26 1.46 -23.38
CA LYS A 131 11.38 1.95 -22.59
C LYS A 131 12.30 0.82 -22.18
N ALA A 132 13.59 0.97 -22.41
CA ALA A 132 14.62 0.02 -22.03
C ALA A 132 15.71 0.72 -21.21
N ARG A 133 16.02 0.20 -20.02
CA ARG A 133 17.17 0.69 -19.24
C ARG A 133 18.43 -0.03 -19.69
N VAL A 134 19.39 0.72 -20.22
CA VAL A 134 20.67 0.17 -20.70
C VAL A 134 21.65 0.03 -19.54
N PHE A 135 21.67 0.99 -18.61
CA PHE A 135 22.58 1.00 -17.48
C PHE A 135 21.88 1.37 -16.17
N GLY A 136 22.08 0.54 -15.14
CA GLY A 136 21.47 0.67 -13.81
C GLY A 136 22.00 1.81 -12.93
N GLY A 137 23.08 2.46 -13.37
CA GLY A 137 23.77 3.48 -12.57
C GLY A 137 24.76 2.87 -11.58
N GLY A 138 25.73 3.68 -11.16
CA GLY A 138 26.73 3.36 -10.15
C GLY A 138 27.50 4.60 -9.72
N LEU A 139 28.49 4.45 -8.84
CA LEU A 139 29.25 5.58 -8.28
C LEU A 139 29.92 6.49 -9.32
N LYS A 140 30.28 5.97 -10.50
CA LYS A 140 31.00 6.70 -11.55
C LYS A 140 30.16 7.02 -12.79
N LEU A 141 29.05 6.32 -13.01
CA LEU A 141 28.21 6.46 -14.21
C LEU A 141 26.75 6.56 -13.78
N PRO A 142 26.00 7.59 -14.24
CA PRO A 142 24.58 7.69 -13.95
C PRO A 142 23.81 6.59 -14.67
N ALA A 143 22.59 6.31 -14.21
CA ALA A 143 21.70 5.39 -14.90
C ALA A 143 21.30 5.96 -16.28
N ILE A 144 21.24 5.08 -17.30
CA ILE A 144 20.93 5.46 -18.67
C ILE A 144 19.79 4.57 -19.17
N SER A 145 18.74 5.18 -19.71
CA SER A 145 17.66 4.49 -20.41
C SER A 145 17.39 5.13 -21.77
N PHE A 146 16.82 4.34 -22.66
CA PHE A 146 16.32 4.77 -23.95
C PHE A 146 14.84 4.41 -24.03
N GLY A 147 14.04 5.28 -24.65
CA GLY A 147 12.62 5.02 -24.80
C GLY A 147 12.00 5.79 -25.94
N TYR A 148 10.82 5.32 -26.34
CA TYR A 148 9.96 5.92 -27.33
C TYR A 148 8.58 6.10 -26.70
N ASP A 149 8.10 7.34 -26.68
CA ASP A 149 6.72 7.66 -26.35
C ASP A 149 6.06 8.22 -27.61
N GLY A 150 5.04 7.52 -28.11
CA GLY A 150 4.31 7.90 -29.31
C GLY A 150 3.29 9.01 -29.11
N GLN A 151 2.84 9.25 -27.88
CA GLN A 151 1.63 10.04 -27.59
C GLN A 151 1.97 11.40 -26.97
N GLY A 152 1.57 12.47 -27.66
CA GLY A 152 1.56 13.82 -27.08
C GLY A 152 0.22 14.16 -26.43
N TYR A 153 0.11 15.39 -25.92
CA TYR A 153 -1.11 15.92 -25.31
C TYR A 153 -1.37 17.38 -25.71
N GLY A 154 -2.59 17.86 -25.44
CA GLY A 154 -3.02 19.22 -25.79
C GLY A 154 -3.82 19.26 -27.09
N THR A 155 -3.84 20.41 -27.76
CA THR A 155 -4.52 20.52 -29.05
C THR A 155 -3.80 19.68 -30.10
N TYR A 156 -4.55 18.82 -30.80
CA TYR A 156 -4.07 18.05 -31.95
C TYR A 156 -4.37 18.82 -33.24
N ASP A 157 -3.35 18.97 -34.08
CA ASP A 157 -3.49 19.51 -35.42
C ASP A 157 -3.61 18.36 -36.43
N SER A 158 -4.81 18.21 -37.00
CA SER A 158 -5.13 17.15 -37.97
C SER A 158 -4.44 17.32 -39.32
N ASP A 159 -3.97 18.54 -39.66
CA ASP A 159 -3.32 18.79 -40.94
C ASP A 159 -1.84 18.40 -40.90
N THR A 160 -1.22 18.49 -39.72
CA THR A 160 0.21 18.21 -39.52
C THR A 160 0.49 16.95 -38.71
N ASP A 161 -0.56 16.28 -38.21
CA ASP A 161 -0.51 15.13 -37.30
C ASP A 161 0.39 15.37 -36.07
N LYS A 162 0.28 16.58 -35.49
CA LYS A 162 1.13 17.01 -34.37
C LYS A 162 0.32 17.36 -33.13
N TYR A 163 0.91 17.04 -31.99
CA TYR A 163 0.46 17.49 -30.68
C TYR A 163 1.14 18.79 -30.29
N GLN A 164 0.41 19.67 -29.60
CA GLN A 164 0.95 20.90 -29.05
C GLN A 164 2.10 20.65 -28.06
N TYR A 165 1.99 19.60 -27.24
CA TYR A 165 3.00 19.25 -26.23
C TYR A 165 3.47 17.80 -26.41
N ARG A 166 4.79 17.61 -26.40
CA ARG A 166 5.48 16.32 -26.45
C ARG A 166 6.78 16.36 -25.67
#